data_AF-A0A2I2YG46-F1
#
_entry.id   AF-A0A2I2YG46-F1
#
_cell.length_a   1.000
_cell.length_b   1.000
_cell.length_c   1.000
_cell.angle_alpha   90.00
_cell.angle_beta   90.00
_cell.angle_gamma   90.00
#
_symmetry.space_group_name_H-M   'P 1'
#
loop_
_entity.id
_entity.type
_entity.pdbx_description
1 polymer ?
#
loop_
_entity_poly.entity_id
_entity_poly.type
_entity_poly.pdbx_seq_one_letter_code
_entity_poly.pdbx_strand_id
1 'polypeptide(L)'
;NYRPELCENVSRKKKMSEEFEANTMDSLVDMPFATVDIQDDCGITDEPQINLKRSQENEWVKSDQVKKRKKKRKDYQPNYFLSIPITNKEIIKGIKILQNAIIQQDERLAKAMVSDGSFHITLLVMQLLNEDEVNIGIDALLELKPFIEELLQGKHLTLPFQGIGTFGNQVGFVKLAEGDHVNSLLEIAETANRTFQEKGILVGESRSFKPHLTFMKLSKSPWLRKNGVKKIDPDLYEKFISHRFGEEILYRIDLCSMLKKKQSSGYYHCESSIVIGKKPIGIRDLINEALHRETMGLKSKVKQIKELLLKPETQAKIRRELFEGRLINNSNSANDVDFSTTLT
;
A
#
# COMPACT_ATOMS: atom_id res chain seq x y z
N ASN A 1 -40.62 45.03 -43.18
CA ASN A 1 -41.10 44.51 -44.48
C ASN A 1 -39.91 44.30 -45.39
N TYR A 2 -39.63 43.17 -46.02
CA TYR A 2 -40.18 41.81 -45.99
C TYR A 2 -39.16 40.94 -46.76
N ARG A 3 -38.92 39.71 -46.28
CA ARG A 3 -38.48 38.45 -46.92
C ARG A 3 -37.51 38.41 -48.13
N PRO A 4 -36.70 37.33 -48.17
CA PRO A 4 -37.04 36.24 -49.10
C PRO A 4 -37.41 34.92 -48.42
N GLU A 5 -37.88 34.01 -49.26
CA GLU A 5 -38.79 32.90 -49.02
C GLU A 5 -38.11 31.55 -48.72
N LEU A 6 -38.96 30.63 -48.24
CA LEU A 6 -38.71 29.25 -47.88
C LEU A 6 -38.31 28.35 -49.05
N CYS A 7 -37.47 27.35 -48.77
CA CYS A 7 -37.67 26.01 -49.31
C CYS A 7 -37.15 24.95 -48.31
N GLU A 8 -38.06 24.14 -47.79
CA GLU A 8 -37.77 22.92 -47.05
C GLU A 8 -37.20 21.85 -47.99
N ASN A 9 -36.24 21.06 -47.52
CA ASN A 9 -36.01 19.72 -48.07
C ASN A 9 -35.49 18.79 -46.96
N VAL A 10 -36.40 17.92 -46.50
CA VAL A 10 -36.10 16.74 -45.71
C VAL A 10 -35.57 15.66 -46.64
N SER A 11 -34.40 15.09 -46.37
CA SER A 11 -34.03 13.79 -46.93
C SER A 11 -33.16 12.95 -46.00
N ARG A 12 -33.78 11.85 -45.60
CA ARG A 12 -33.29 10.62 -44.96
C ARG A 12 -31.81 10.33 -45.22
N LYS A 13 -31.06 10.03 -44.13
CA LYS A 13 -29.91 9.13 -44.21
C LYS A 13 -30.12 7.91 -43.31
N LYS A 14 -29.78 6.78 -43.94
CA LYS A 14 -30.04 5.37 -43.66
C LYS A 14 -29.24 4.88 -42.45
N LYS A 15 -29.85 4.02 -41.63
CA LYS A 15 -29.16 3.02 -40.81
C LYS A 15 -28.68 1.87 -41.71
N MET A 16 -27.45 1.40 -41.53
CA MET A 16 -27.07 -0.02 -41.49
C MET A 16 -25.57 -0.19 -41.15
N SER A 17 -25.35 -0.79 -39.97
CA SER A 17 -24.47 -1.93 -39.62
C SER A 17 -23.08 -2.13 -40.26
N GLU A 18 -22.12 -2.35 -39.34
CA GLU A 18 -21.06 -3.40 -39.30
C GLU A 18 -20.10 -3.45 -40.51
N GLU A 19 -18.78 -3.43 -40.36
CA GLU A 19 -17.90 -4.23 -39.51
C GLU A 19 -16.49 -3.62 -39.68
N PHE A 20 -15.69 -3.50 -38.62
CA PHE A 20 -14.25 -3.74 -38.68
C PHE A 20 -13.75 -3.88 -37.25
N GLU A 21 -13.67 -5.15 -36.83
CA GLU A 21 -12.91 -5.59 -35.69
C GLU A 21 -11.43 -5.25 -35.87
N ALA A 22 -10.85 -4.60 -34.87
CA ALA A 22 -9.41 -4.62 -34.66
C ALA A 22 -9.13 -4.61 -33.16
N ASN A 23 -9.03 -5.82 -32.61
CA ASN A 23 -8.20 -6.21 -31.47
C ASN A 23 -8.36 -5.41 -30.17
N THR A 24 -9.46 -5.68 -29.47
CA THR A 24 -9.59 -5.49 -28.03
C THR A 24 -8.78 -6.56 -27.29
N MET A 25 -7.46 -6.38 -27.22
CA MET A 25 -6.58 -7.16 -26.32
C MET A 25 -5.41 -6.27 -25.90
N ASP A 26 -5.67 -5.29 -25.03
CA ASP A 26 -4.60 -4.60 -24.30
C ASP A 26 -5.10 -4.12 -22.93
N SER A 27 -5.34 -5.08 -22.03
CA SER A 27 -5.82 -4.79 -20.68
C SER A 27 -5.22 -5.74 -19.65
N LEU A 28 -3.95 -6.16 -19.79
CA LEU A 28 -3.30 -7.00 -18.78
C LEU A 28 -1.77 -6.84 -18.74
N VAL A 29 -1.24 -5.62 -18.61
CA VAL A 29 0.14 -5.46 -18.09
C VAL A 29 0.29 -4.15 -17.33
N ASP A 30 -0.09 -4.15 -16.05
CA ASP A 30 0.33 -3.09 -15.12
C ASP A 30 0.57 -3.72 -13.74
N MET A 31 1.56 -4.64 -13.68
CA MET A 31 2.14 -5.12 -12.43
C MET A 31 3.38 -4.27 -12.10
N PRO A 32 3.37 -3.47 -11.02
CA PRO A 32 4.59 -2.88 -10.52
C PRO A 32 5.32 -3.96 -9.70
N PHE A 33 6.24 -4.65 -10.36
CA PHE A 33 7.23 -5.47 -9.67
C PHE A 33 8.01 -4.58 -8.71
N ALA A 34 7.83 -4.84 -7.43
CA ALA A 34 8.65 -4.27 -6.39
C ALA A 34 10.07 -4.85 -6.52
N THR A 35 11.05 -3.96 -6.33
CA THR A 35 12.51 -4.16 -6.39
C THR A 35 13.15 -4.46 -7.75
N VAL A 36 14.01 -3.52 -8.16
CA VAL A 36 15.12 -3.77 -9.09
C VAL A 36 16.32 -4.18 -8.24
N ASP A 37 16.95 -5.27 -8.64
CA ASP A 37 18.31 -5.63 -8.31
C ASP A 37 19.24 -4.42 -8.43
N ILE A 38 19.76 -3.95 -7.30
CA ILE A 38 21.05 -3.27 -7.28
C ILE A 38 22.05 -4.38 -6.97
N GLN A 39 22.47 -5.08 -8.02
CA GLN A 39 23.70 -5.85 -7.95
C GLN A 39 24.84 -4.86 -7.73
N ASP A 40 25.62 -5.20 -6.71
CA ASP A 40 26.86 -4.58 -6.29
C ASP A 40 27.91 -4.86 -7.37
N ASP A 41 28.46 -3.82 -7.98
CA ASP A 41 29.55 -3.93 -8.95
C ASP A 41 30.58 -2.85 -8.64
N CYS A 42 31.26 -3.03 -7.51
CA CYS A 42 32.47 -2.31 -7.11
C CYS A 42 33.34 -3.25 -6.26
N GLY A 43 34.29 -3.91 -6.91
CA GLY A 43 35.29 -4.72 -6.20
C GLY A 43 36.19 -5.53 -7.12
N ILE A 44 36.82 -4.90 -8.11
CA ILE A 44 38.07 -5.45 -8.67
C ILE A 44 39.20 -4.97 -7.76
N THR A 45 39.67 -5.88 -6.91
CA THR A 45 41.06 -5.86 -6.43
C THR A 45 41.60 -7.26 -6.62
N ASP A 46 42.63 -7.34 -7.45
CA ASP A 46 43.37 -8.53 -7.82
C ASP A 46 44.20 -9.11 -6.65
N GLU A 47 44.42 -10.43 -6.74
CA GLU A 47 45.48 -11.26 -6.11
C GLU A 47 45.33 -11.80 -4.65
N PRO A 48 45.93 -12.98 -4.32
CA PRO A 48 45.64 -14.29 -4.91
C PRO A 48 45.34 -15.38 -3.84
N GLN A 49 44.88 -16.52 -4.34
CA GLN A 49 44.39 -17.70 -3.62
C GLN A 49 45.43 -18.39 -2.72
N ILE A 50 45.01 -18.82 -1.52
CA ILE A 50 45.65 -19.93 -0.79
C ILE A 50 44.59 -20.97 -0.41
N ASN A 51 44.83 -22.19 -0.89
CA ASN A 51 44.08 -23.41 -0.63
C ASN A 51 44.28 -23.90 0.81
N LEU A 52 43.21 -24.37 1.46
CA LEU A 52 43.31 -25.53 2.35
C LEU A 52 42.03 -26.37 2.33
N LYS A 53 42.19 -27.64 1.95
CA LYS A 53 41.17 -28.71 1.95
C LYS A 53 41.07 -29.40 3.33
N ARG A 54 39.97 -30.16 3.48
CA ARG A 54 39.64 -31.25 4.44
C ARG A 54 39.08 -30.81 5.81
N SER A 55 38.08 -31.46 6.42
CA SER A 55 37.42 -32.77 6.17
C SER A 55 36.18 -32.95 7.07
N GLN A 56 35.19 -33.69 6.56
CA GLN A 56 34.27 -34.68 7.17
C GLN A 56 33.56 -34.47 8.52
N GLU A 57 32.22 -34.60 8.41
CA GLU A 57 31.28 -35.46 9.18
C GLU A 57 30.98 -35.24 10.66
N ASN A 58 29.73 -35.62 10.99
CA ASN A 58 29.06 -35.84 12.29
C ASN A 58 28.02 -34.75 12.62
N GLU A 59 26.79 -35.03 13.05
CA GLU A 59 25.96 -36.23 13.11
C GLU A 59 24.55 -35.72 13.44
N TRP A 60 23.53 -36.45 13.00
CA TRP A 60 22.13 -36.12 13.11
C TRP A 60 21.60 -36.39 14.52
N VAL A 61 21.25 -35.36 15.29
CA VAL A 61 20.40 -35.51 16.49
C VAL A 61 19.23 -34.53 16.43
N LYS A 62 18.03 -35.10 16.26
CA LYS A 62 16.74 -34.41 16.41
C LYS A 62 16.50 -34.12 17.89
N SER A 63 16.24 -32.86 18.22
CA SER A 63 15.48 -32.53 19.42
C SER A 63 14.48 -31.43 19.08
N ASP A 64 13.20 -31.78 19.19
CA ASP A 64 12.07 -30.87 19.14
C ASP A 64 12.20 -29.80 20.21
N GLN A 65 12.52 -28.59 19.76
CA GLN A 65 12.16 -27.38 20.48
C GLN A 65 11.59 -26.40 19.46
N VAL A 66 10.32 -26.06 19.65
CA VAL A 66 9.59 -25.00 18.96
C VAL A 66 10.27 -23.67 19.27
N LYS A 67 11.39 -23.41 18.59
CA LYS A 67 11.94 -22.07 18.44
C LYS A 67 10.94 -21.34 17.56
N LYS A 68 10.21 -20.38 18.13
CA LYS A 68 9.58 -19.29 17.36
C LYS A 68 10.68 -18.66 16.52
N ARG A 69 10.86 -19.19 15.30
CA ARG A 69 11.80 -18.68 14.32
C ARG A 69 11.33 -17.29 13.99
N LYS A 70 12.12 -16.27 14.36
CA LYS A 70 12.06 -14.95 13.74
C LYS A 70 11.99 -15.21 12.22
N LYS A 71 10.86 -14.90 11.60
CA LYS A 71 10.64 -15.10 10.16
C LYS A 71 11.84 -14.48 9.44
N LYS A 72 12.53 -15.27 8.62
CA LYS A 72 13.79 -14.86 7.97
C LYS A 72 13.54 -13.53 7.23
N ARG A 73 14.38 -12.52 7.48
CA ARG A 73 14.45 -11.26 6.71
C ARG A 73 14.72 -11.44 5.21
N LYS A 74 14.89 -12.67 4.73
CA LYS A 74 15.30 -12.99 3.35
C LYS A 74 14.17 -12.84 2.33
N ASP A 75 12.91 -12.86 2.78
CA ASP A 75 11.71 -12.78 1.92
C ASP A 75 10.91 -11.49 2.18
N TYR A 76 11.52 -10.50 2.80
CA TYR A 76 10.86 -9.23 3.06
C TYR A 76 10.76 -8.43 1.76
N GLN A 77 9.53 -8.29 1.27
CA GLN A 77 9.19 -7.42 0.15
C GLN A 77 8.02 -6.54 0.58
N PRO A 78 8.22 -5.22 0.71
CA PRO A 78 7.13 -4.31 1.01
C PRO A 78 6.04 -4.36 -0.06
N ASN A 79 4.78 -4.38 0.38
CA ASN A 79 3.60 -4.33 -0.47
C ASN A 79 2.58 -3.28 -0.02
N TYR A 80 2.84 -2.62 1.12
CA TYR A 80 2.07 -1.52 1.68
C TYR A 80 2.99 -0.40 2.16
N PHE A 81 2.45 0.81 2.27
CA PHE A 81 3.19 1.96 2.77
C PHE A 81 2.27 3.03 3.36
N LEU A 82 2.83 3.84 4.27
CA LEU A 82 2.23 5.08 4.71
C LEU A 82 2.60 6.21 3.75
N SER A 83 1.59 6.96 3.34
CA SER A 83 1.68 7.96 2.29
C SER A 83 1.20 9.32 2.79
N ILE A 84 2.00 10.37 2.58
CA ILE A 84 1.54 11.75 2.67
C ILE A 84 1.18 12.20 1.23
N PRO A 85 -0.11 12.33 0.87
CA PRO A 85 -0.52 12.77 -0.45
C PRO A 85 -0.11 14.23 -0.68
N ILE A 86 0.29 14.56 -1.91
CA ILE A 86 0.46 15.96 -2.31
C ILE A 86 -0.90 16.52 -2.74
N THR A 87 -1.38 17.54 -2.04
CA THR A 87 -2.68 18.16 -2.29
C THR A 87 -2.56 19.59 -2.81
N ASN A 88 -1.41 20.25 -2.58
CA ASN A 88 -1.15 21.58 -3.11
C ASN A 88 -1.02 21.53 -4.64
N LYS A 89 -1.99 22.18 -5.31
CA LYS A 89 -2.07 22.24 -6.78
C LYS A 89 -0.88 22.94 -7.42
N GLU A 90 -0.20 23.84 -6.71
CA GLU A 90 1.01 24.50 -7.20
C GLU A 90 2.15 23.49 -7.39
N ILE A 91 2.40 22.66 -6.38
CA ILE A 91 3.41 21.59 -6.45
C ILE A 91 3.10 20.63 -7.60
N ILE A 92 1.85 20.16 -7.69
CA ILE A 92 1.41 19.23 -8.75
C ILE A 92 1.65 19.86 -10.13
N LYS A 93 1.26 21.13 -10.33
CA LYS A 93 1.48 21.84 -11.59
C LYS A 93 2.97 22.02 -11.90
N GLY A 94 3.78 22.43 -10.91
CA GLY A 94 5.21 22.61 -11.06
C GLY A 94 5.91 21.32 -11.48
N ILE A 95 5.56 20.18 -10.87
CA ILE A 95 6.11 18.88 -11.26
C ILE A 95 5.65 18.48 -12.66
N LYS A 96 4.40 18.74 -13.05
CA LYS A 96 3.94 18.48 -14.44
C LYS A 96 4.72 19.29 -15.46
N ILE A 97 5.02 20.57 -15.15
CA ILE A 97 5.85 21.42 -16.00
C ILE A 97 7.26 20.82 -16.15
N LEU A 98 7.87 20.39 -15.03
CA LEU A 98 9.16 19.68 -15.03
C LEU A 98 9.10 18.41 -15.90
N GLN A 99 8.11 17.54 -15.68
CA GLN A 99 7.96 16.29 -16.44
C GLN A 99 7.83 16.57 -17.94
N ASN A 100 7.00 17.55 -18.33
CA ASN A 100 6.82 17.94 -19.72
C ASN A 100 8.11 18.50 -20.34
N ALA A 101 8.87 19.32 -19.60
CA ALA A 101 10.14 19.84 -20.08
C ALA A 101 11.19 18.74 -20.31
N ILE A 102 11.20 17.69 -19.48
CA ILE A 102 12.07 16.51 -19.68
C ILE A 102 11.60 15.71 -20.89
N ILE A 103 10.28 15.45 -21.02
CA ILE A 103 9.72 14.70 -22.15
C ILE A 103 9.99 15.41 -23.49
N GLN A 104 9.91 16.74 -23.53
CA GLN A 104 10.23 17.53 -24.73
C GLN A 104 11.69 17.37 -25.19
N GLN A 105 12.61 17.08 -24.27
CA GLN A 105 14.01 16.84 -24.59
C GLN A 105 14.26 15.37 -24.97
N ASP A 106 13.56 14.42 -24.34
CA ASP A 106 13.60 12.99 -24.71
C ASP A 106 12.23 12.32 -24.47
N GLU A 107 11.46 12.15 -25.55
CA GLU A 107 10.11 11.62 -25.50
C GLU A 107 10.03 10.18 -24.96
N ARG A 108 11.13 9.42 -25.08
CA ARG A 108 11.20 8.03 -24.61
C ARG A 108 10.97 7.95 -23.10
N LEU A 109 11.31 9.01 -22.35
CA LEU A 109 11.16 9.08 -20.90
C LEU A 109 9.71 9.21 -20.42
N ALA A 110 8.73 9.43 -21.32
CA ALA A 110 7.33 9.60 -20.93
C ALA A 110 6.79 8.44 -20.07
N LYS A 111 7.12 7.18 -20.43
CA LYS A 111 6.71 5.99 -19.65
C LYS A 111 7.38 5.87 -18.28
N ALA A 112 8.49 6.58 -18.05
CA ALA A 112 9.16 6.61 -16.76
C ALA A 112 8.52 7.60 -15.77
N MET A 113 7.67 8.52 -16.25
CA MET A 113 7.00 9.51 -15.40
C MET A 113 5.99 8.87 -14.46
N VAL A 114 5.93 9.39 -13.24
CA VAL A 114 4.90 9.07 -12.26
C VAL A 114 3.66 9.93 -12.56
N SER A 115 2.48 9.31 -12.56
CA SER A 115 1.22 10.03 -12.78
C SER A 115 0.99 11.09 -11.70
N ASP A 116 0.47 12.24 -12.08
CA ASP A 116 0.19 13.37 -11.19
C ASP A 116 -0.74 13.00 -10.03
N GLY A 117 -1.77 12.20 -10.30
CA GLY A 117 -2.66 11.66 -9.28
C GLY A 117 -2.00 10.77 -8.22
N SER A 118 -0.72 10.39 -8.39
CA SER A 118 0.02 9.50 -7.48
C SER A 118 1.19 10.17 -6.75
N PHE A 119 1.32 11.50 -6.84
CA PHE A 119 2.35 12.24 -6.10
C PHE A 119 2.15 12.11 -4.59
N HIS A 120 3.20 11.67 -3.90
CA HIS A 120 3.20 11.45 -2.45
C HIS A 120 4.62 11.45 -1.89
N ILE A 121 4.73 11.62 -0.58
CA ILE A 121 5.91 11.26 0.21
C ILE A 121 5.63 9.90 0.86
N THR A 122 6.52 8.92 0.64
CA THR A 122 6.48 7.66 1.39
C THR A 122 7.04 7.91 2.79
N LEU A 123 6.25 7.67 3.83
CA LEU A 123 6.66 7.85 5.24
C LEU A 123 7.23 6.56 5.85
N LEU A 124 6.62 5.43 5.53
CA LEU A 124 7.02 4.11 6.02
C LEU A 124 6.60 3.03 5.02
N VAL A 125 7.46 2.05 4.75
CA VAL A 125 7.09 0.86 3.97
C VAL A 125 6.93 -0.34 4.88
N MET A 126 6.06 -1.27 4.51
CA MET A 126 5.74 -2.45 5.32
C MET A 126 5.26 -3.63 4.47
N GLN A 127 5.25 -4.81 5.09
CA GLN A 127 4.69 -6.03 4.51
C GLN A 127 3.45 -6.47 5.28
N LEU A 128 2.30 -6.55 4.60
CA LEU A 128 1.02 -7.06 5.12
C LEU A 128 0.54 -8.19 4.19
N LEU A 129 0.51 -9.43 4.68
CA LEU A 129 0.39 -10.64 3.86
C LEU A 129 -1.03 -11.21 3.79
N ASN A 130 -1.91 -10.80 4.70
CA ASN A 130 -3.28 -11.28 4.80
C ASN A 130 -4.21 -10.19 5.34
N GLU A 131 -5.52 -10.46 5.32
CA GLU A 131 -6.54 -9.52 5.80
C GLU A 131 -6.35 -9.13 7.27
N ASP A 132 -5.80 -10.02 8.10
CA ASP A 132 -5.55 -9.77 9.52
C ASP A 132 -4.45 -8.74 9.70
N GLU A 133 -3.33 -8.92 9.00
CA GLU A 133 -2.22 -7.96 9.01
C GLU A 133 -2.66 -6.61 8.42
N VAL A 134 -3.54 -6.59 7.41
CA VAL A 134 -4.12 -5.34 6.90
C VAL A 134 -4.94 -4.63 7.99
N ASN A 135 -5.81 -5.33 8.70
CA ASN A 135 -6.59 -4.75 9.80
C ASN A 135 -5.68 -4.26 10.95
N ILE A 136 -4.63 -5.01 11.30
CA ILE A 136 -3.64 -4.58 12.30
C ILE A 136 -2.91 -3.31 11.83
N GLY A 137 -2.59 -3.20 10.54
CA GLY A 137 -1.99 -1.98 9.97
C GLY A 137 -2.93 -0.78 10.02
N ILE A 138 -4.24 -0.98 9.82
CA ILE A 138 -5.27 0.05 10.00
C ILE A 138 -5.30 0.52 11.46
N ASP A 139 -5.34 -0.42 12.41
CA ASP A 139 -5.36 -0.12 13.84
C ASP A 139 -4.08 0.64 14.26
N ALA A 140 -2.92 0.21 13.78
CA ALA A 140 -1.64 0.89 14.01
C ALA A 140 -1.62 2.33 13.45
N LEU A 141 -2.22 2.56 12.28
CA LEU A 141 -2.36 3.91 11.72
C LEU A 141 -3.25 4.79 12.60
N LEU A 142 -4.38 4.26 13.11
CA LEU A 142 -5.27 5.00 14.00
C LEU A 142 -4.58 5.34 15.34
N GLU A 143 -3.80 4.42 15.89
CA GLU A 143 -3.01 4.63 17.11
C GLU A 143 -1.84 5.60 16.90
N LEU A 144 -1.32 5.73 15.68
CA LEU A 144 -0.25 6.69 15.35
C LEU A 144 -0.72 8.16 15.47
N LYS A 145 -1.99 8.44 15.17
CA LYS A 145 -2.57 9.80 15.17
C LYS A 145 -2.27 10.62 16.44
N PRO A 146 -2.60 10.16 17.67
CA PRO A 146 -2.35 10.94 18.88
C PRO A 146 -0.87 11.28 19.10
N PHE A 147 0.07 10.40 18.73
CA PHE A 147 1.50 10.68 18.85
C PHE A 147 1.93 11.81 17.91
N ILE A 148 1.39 11.86 16.69
CA ILE A 148 1.67 12.94 15.74
C ILE A 148 1.10 14.26 16.26
N GLU A 149 -0.14 14.26 16.77
CA GLU A 149 -0.76 15.47 17.32
C GLU A 149 -0.01 16.00 18.56
N GLU A 150 0.46 15.10 19.42
CA GLU A 150 1.29 15.43 20.58
C GLU A 150 2.62 16.06 20.16
N LEU A 151 3.31 15.43 19.19
CA LEU A 151 4.57 15.95 18.65
C LEU A 151 4.42 17.34 18.04
N LEU A 152 3.33 17.57 17.30
CA LEU A 152 3.09 18.83 16.63
C LEU A 152 2.53 19.91 17.57
N GLN A 153 2.03 19.54 18.76
CA GLN A 153 1.49 20.46 19.76
C GLN A 153 0.45 21.45 19.19
N GLY A 154 -0.37 20.99 18.25
CA GLY A 154 -1.36 21.81 17.56
C GLY A 154 -0.81 22.78 16.50
N LYS A 155 0.49 22.74 16.20
CA LYS A 155 1.11 23.47 15.08
C LYS A 155 0.99 22.67 13.79
N HIS A 156 1.02 23.35 12.65
CA HIS A 156 1.10 22.69 11.35
C HIS A 156 2.54 22.31 11.02
N LEU A 157 2.74 21.12 10.46
CA LEU A 157 4.00 20.72 9.83
C LEU A 157 3.96 21.07 8.35
N THR A 158 4.71 22.10 7.96
CA THR A 158 4.83 22.56 6.58
C THR A 158 6.06 21.95 5.92
N LEU A 159 5.89 21.39 4.73
CA LEU A 159 6.92 20.66 3.97
C LEU A 159 7.26 21.43 2.68
N PRO A 160 8.29 22.29 2.69
CA PRO A 160 8.74 23.03 1.51
C PRO A 160 9.51 22.13 0.54
N PHE A 161 9.11 22.15 -0.74
CA PHE A 161 9.75 21.39 -1.81
C PHE A 161 10.57 22.30 -2.72
N GLN A 162 11.88 22.04 -2.78
CA GLN A 162 12.81 22.85 -3.55
C GLN A 162 13.94 22.02 -4.16
N GLY A 163 14.16 22.20 -5.45
CA GLY A 163 15.25 21.59 -6.19
C GLY A 163 15.07 20.09 -6.44
N ILE A 164 16.01 19.53 -7.20
CA ILE A 164 15.93 18.16 -7.73
C ILE A 164 17.09 17.32 -7.24
N GLY A 165 16.84 16.03 -7.06
CA GLY A 165 17.84 15.01 -6.80
C GLY A 165 17.54 13.70 -7.52
N THR A 166 18.50 12.78 -7.48
CA THR A 166 18.31 11.42 -7.98
C THR A 166 18.85 10.37 -7.01
N PHE A 167 18.27 9.16 -7.07
CA PHE A 167 18.85 7.97 -6.46
C PHE A 167 19.47 7.09 -7.54
N GLY A 168 20.80 6.96 -7.52
CA GLY A 168 21.57 6.15 -8.48
C GLY A 168 21.29 6.51 -9.96
N ASN A 169 20.89 7.75 -10.23
CA ASN A 169 20.38 8.19 -11.54
C ASN A 169 19.26 7.30 -12.11
N GLN A 170 18.49 6.58 -11.27
CA GLN A 170 17.36 5.74 -11.69
C GLN A 170 16.01 6.32 -11.30
N VAL A 171 15.97 7.07 -10.20
CA VAL A 171 14.77 7.71 -9.66
C VAL A 171 15.02 9.20 -9.56
N GLY A 172 14.18 10.01 -10.21
CA GLY A 172 14.20 11.47 -10.14
C GLY A 172 13.15 11.96 -9.15
N PHE A 173 13.55 12.83 -8.23
CA PHE A 173 12.66 13.36 -7.20
C PHE A 173 12.90 14.85 -6.93
N VAL A 174 11.84 15.52 -6.50
CA VAL A 174 11.92 16.85 -5.88
C VAL A 174 12.35 16.68 -4.42
N LYS A 175 13.32 17.49 -3.98
CA LYS A 175 13.85 17.45 -2.62
C LYS A 175 12.91 18.17 -1.65
N LEU A 176 12.81 17.65 -0.44
CA LEU A 176 12.37 18.43 0.70
C LEU A 176 13.50 19.41 1.06
N ALA A 177 13.18 20.70 1.19
CA ALA A 177 14.18 21.70 1.56
C ALA A 177 14.67 21.45 3.00
N GLU A 178 15.85 21.96 3.33
CA GLU A 178 16.40 21.86 4.69
C GLU A 178 15.63 22.75 5.67
N GLY A 179 15.54 22.33 6.93
CA GLY A 179 14.88 23.07 8.01
C GLY A 179 14.33 22.15 9.11
N ASP A 180 13.77 22.75 10.16
CA ASP A 180 13.29 22.05 11.35
C ASP A 180 12.20 21.01 11.05
N HIS A 181 11.39 21.26 10.00
CA HIS A 181 10.36 20.35 9.53
C HIS A 181 10.90 18.97 9.12
N VAL A 182 12.18 18.88 8.72
CA VAL A 182 12.83 17.61 8.41
C VAL A 182 12.92 16.74 9.66
N ASN A 183 13.39 17.31 10.78
CA ASN A 183 13.53 16.57 12.05
C ASN A 183 12.16 16.10 12.56
N SER A 184 11.14 16.97 12.49
CA SER A 184 9.77 16.58 12.84
C SER A 184 9.25 15.43 11.98
N LEU A 185 9.50 15.47 10.66
CA LEU A 185 9.08 14.41 9.75
C LEU A 185 9.84 13.09 10.00
N LEU A 186 11.13 13.16 10.35
CA LEU A 186 11.92 11.99 10.76
C LEU A 186 11.36 11.36 12.04
N GLU A 187 11.04 12.17 13.05
CA GLU A 187 10.48 11.69 14.31
C GLU A 187 9.09 11.05 14.13
N ILE A 188 8.25 11.60 13.24
CA ILE A 188 7.00 10.97 12.81
C ILE A 188 7.28 9.61 12.16
N ALA A 189 8.25 9.52 11.25
CA ALA A 189 8.58 8.28 10.56
C ALA A 189 9.12 7.20 11.51
N GLU A 190 9.97 7.58 12.47
CA GLU A 190 10.50 6.70 13.50
C GLU A 190 9.40 6.21 14.45
N THR A 191 8.51 7.11 14.86
CA THR A 191 7.35 6.75 15.69
C THR A 191 6.41 5.82 14.94
N ALA A 192 6.13 6.08 13.66
CA ALA A 192 5.35 5.18 12.81
C ALA A 192 6.01 3.81 12.70
N ASN A 193 7.33 3.76 12.48
CA ASN A 193 8.07 2.50 12.43
C ASN A 193 7.89 1.71 13.73
N ARG A 194 8.13 2.34 14.89
CA ARG A 194 7.95 1.74 16.21
C ARG A 194 6.52 1.24 16.43
N THR A 195 5.51 2.09 16.23
CA THR A 195 4.09 1.73 16.43
C THR A 195 3.68 0.51 15.61
N PHE A 196 4.08 0.44 14.34
CA PHE A 196 3.75 -0.70 13.48
C PHE A 196 4.57 -1.95 13.86
N GLN A 197 5.85 -1.79 14.19
CA GLN A 197 6.71 -2.89 14.60
C GLN A 197 6.24 -3.54 15.92
N GLU A 198 5.79 -2.75 16.88
CA GLU A 198 5.24 -3.24 18.17
C GLU A 198 3.97 -4.07 17.99
N LYS A 199 3.21 -3.82 16.91
CA LYS A 199 2.05 -4.64 16.49
C LYS A 199 2.44 -5.92 15.74
N GLY A 200 3.74 -6.19 15.60
CA GLY A 200 4.26 -7.38 14.92
C GLY A 200 4.33 -7.26 13.39
N ILE A 201 4.13 -6.07 12.82
CA ILE A 201 4.25 -5.85 11.38
C ILE A 201 5.74 -5.75 11.01
N LEU A 202 6.12 -6.39 9.91
CA LEU A 202 7.44 -6.21 9.32
C LEU A 202 7.49 -4.86 8.58
N VAL A 203 8.33 -3.96 9.07
CA VAL A 203 8.43 -2.57 8.59
C VAL A 203 9.85 -2.15 8.26
N GLY A 204 9.96 -1.05 7.51
CA GLY A 204 11.18 -0.33 7.24
C GLY A 204 12.04 -0.92 6.12
N GLU A 205 13.13 -0.23 5.81
CA GLU A 205 14.20 -0.72 4.93
C GLU A 205 15.52 -0.61 5.68
N SER A 206 16.59 -1.26 5.19
CA SER A 206 17.93 -1.12 5.77
C SER A 206 18.53 0.27 5.58
N ARG A 207 17.97 1.08 4.68
CA ARG A 207 18.47 2.41 4.33
C ARG A 207 17.85 3.47 5.24
N SER A 208 18.62 4.50 5.54
CA SER A 208 18.14 5.68 6.24
C SER A 208 16.98 6.32 5.49
N PHE A 209 15.95 6.71 6.23
CA PHE A 209 14.78 7.40 5.68
C PHE A 209 15.22 8.76 5.11
N LYS A 210 14.90 8.99 3.83
CA LYS A 210 15.15 10.26 3.14
C LYS A 210 13.86 10.70 2.46
N PRO A 211 13.10 11.66 3.02
CA PRO A 211 11.85 12.10 2.43
C PRO A 211 12.10 12.74 1.06
N HIS A 212 11.34 12.31 0.07
CA HIS A 212 11.48 12.77 -1.31
C HIS A 212 10.16 12.64 -2.06
N LEU A 213 9.94 13.51 -3.05
CA LEU A 213 8.74 13.50 -3.87
C LEU A 213 9.10 13.04 -5.29
N THR A 214 8.82 11.77 -5.58
CA THR A 214 9.23 11.16 -6.86
C THR A 214 8.38 11.65 -8.02
N PHE A 215 9.04 12.08 -9.11
CA PHE A 215 8.37 12.43 -10.37
C PHE A 215 8.67 11.45 -11.51
N MET A 216 9.75 10.68 -11.44
CA MET A 216 10.06 9.64 -12.44
C MET A 216 10.86 8.47 -11.89
N LYS A 217 10.67 7.28 -12.46
CA LYS A 217 11.44 6.06 -12.15
C LYS A 217 11.73 5.28 -13.43
N LEU A 218 13.00 5.06 -13.78
CA LEU A 218 13.38 4.27 -14.96
C LEU A 218 12.91 2.81 -14.88
N SER A 219 12.74 2.27 -13.66
CA SER A 219 12.20 0.92 -13.44
C SER A 219 10.78 0.74 -13.98
N LYS A 220 10.01 1.83 -14.15
CA LYS A 220 8.67 1.79 -14.79
C LYS A 220 8.72 1.48 -16.28
N SER A 221 9.89 1.60 -16.91
CA SER A 221 10.07 1.29 -18.33
C SER A 221 11.35 0.48 -18.54
N PRO A 222 11.34 -0.84 -18.25
CA PRO A 222 12.50 -1.72 -18.43
C PRO A 222 13.06 -1.71 -19.85
N TRP A 223 12.20 -1.45 -20.83
CA TRP A 223 12.57 -1.30 -22.24
C TRP A 223 13.55 -0.13 -22.47
N LEU A 224 13.45 0.98 -21.72
CA LEU A 224 14.38 2.12 -21.85
C LEU A 224 15.82 1.73 -21.54
N ARG A 225 16.04 0.95 -20.49
CA ARG A 225 17.39 0.52 -20.08
C ARG A 225 18.05 -0.38 -21.13
N LYS A 226 17.25 -1.20 -21.82
CA LYS A 226 17.72 -2.06 -22.93
C LYS A 226 18.04 -1.26 -24.20
N ASN A 227 17.45 -0.08 -24.37
CA ASN A 227 17.58 0.76 -25.56
C ASN A 227 18.36 2.06 -25.31
N GLY A 228 19.41 1.97 -24.48
CA GLY A 228 20.42 3.03 -24.32
C GLY A 228 20.16 4.02 -23.18
N VAL A 229 18.94 4.13 -22.64
CA VAL A 229 18.64 5.05 -21.53
C VAL A 229 18.86 4.34 -20.19
N LYS A 230 20.13 4.25 -19.78
CA LYS A 230 20.53 3.55 -18.55
C LYS A 230 20.46 4.43 -17.30
N LYS A 231 20.53 5.76 -17.44
CA LYS A 231 20.59 6.74 -16.35
C LYS A 231 19.78 7.97 -16.73
N ILE A 232 19.25 8.67 -15.74
CA ILE A 232 18.65 10.00 -15.90
C ILE A 232 19.81 10.99 -16.01
N ASP A 233 19.89 11.63 -17.16
CA ASP A 233 20.85 12.70 -17.44
C ASP A 233 20.49 13.96 -16.62
N PRO A 234 21.43 14.52 -15.83
CA PRO A 234 21.21 15.75 -15.07
C PRO A 234 20.80 16.96 -15.91
N ASP A 235 21.26 17.05 -17.15
CA ASP A 235 21.04 18.22 -18.02
C ASP A 235 19.54 18.39 -18.34
N LEU A 236 18.80 17.28 -18.37
CA LEU A 236 17.35 17.26 -18.63
C LEU A 236 16.54 18.10 -17.64
N TYR A 237 17.05 18.28 -16.41
CA TYR A 237 16.36 19.00 -15.36
C TYR A 237 17.17 20.18 -14.79
N GLU A 238 18.23 20.60 -15.49
CA GLU A 238 19.13 21.69 -15.06
C GLU A 238 18.37 22.97 -14.69
N LYS A 239 17.38 23.35 -15.50
CA LYS A 239 16.55 24.56 -15.29
C LYS A 239 15.74 24.55 -13.99
N PHE A 240 15.62 23.39 -13.33
CA PHE A 240 14.78 23.19 -12.16
C PHE A 240 15.58 22.82 -10.90
N ILE A 241 16.92 22.78 -10.96
CA ILE A 241 17.77 22.32 -9.83
C ILE A 241 17.59 23.14 -8.54
N SER A 242 17.20 24.41 -8.65
CA SER A 242 16.96 25.33 -7.53
C SER A 242 15.49 25.79 -7.43
N HIS A 243 14.62 25.30 -8.31
CA HIS A 243 13.23 25.73 -8.40
C HIS A 243 12.46 25.41 -7.12
N ARG A 244 11.67 26.38 -6.64
CA ARG A 244 10.75 26.20 -5.51
C ARG A 244 9.40 25.73 -6.05
N PHE A 245 9.03 24.50 -5.73
CA PHE A 245 7.78 23.88 -6.22
C PHE A 245 6.56 24.26 -5.37
N GLY A 246 6.78 24.70 -4.13
CA GLY A 246 5.74 25.09 -3.19
C GLY A 246 5.86 24.35 -1.86
N GLU A 247 4.81 24.43 -1.05
CA GLU A 247 4.79 23.90 0.32
C GLU A 247 3.55 23.02 0.52
N GLU A 248 3.73 21.85 1.12
CA GLU A 248 2.63 20.94 1.49
C GLU A 248 2.46 20.96 3.01
N ILE A 249 1.25 21.22 3.50
CA ILE A 249 0.97 21.10 4.94
C ILE A 249 0.55 19.66 5.22
N LEU A 250 1.19 19.00 6.20
CA LEU A 250 0.80 17.68 6.64
C LEU A 250 -0.64 17.72 7.18
N TYR A 251 -1.56 17.12 6.45
CA TYR A 251 -2.98 17.07 6.81
C TYR A 251 -3.53 15.65 6.82
N ARG A 252 -3.02 14.75 5.98
CA ARG A 252 -3.53 13.38 5.85
C ARG A 252 -2.38 12.38 5.73
N ILE A 253 -2.53 11.22 6.35
CA ILE A 253 -1.65 10.07 6.14
C ILE A 253 -2.52 8.88 5.75
N ASP A 254 -2.17 8.24 4.64
CA ASP A 254 -2.92 7.13 4.05
C ASP A 254 -2.13 5.82 4.18
N LEU A 255 -2.78 4.73 4.57
CA LEU A 255 -2.24 3.37 4.42
C LEU A 255 -2.58 2.87 3.02
N CYS A 256 -1.58 2.82 2.15
CA CYS A 256 -1.75 2.52 0.74
C CYS A 256 -1.20 1.15 0.36
N SER A 257 -1.90 0.47 -0.56
CA SER A 257 -1.38 -0.73 -1.22
C SER A 257 -0.53 -0.36 -2.43
N MET A 258 0.62 -1.02 -2.60
CA MET A 258 1.48 -0.88 -3.77
C MET A 258 0.94 -1.64 -5.00
N LEU A 259 0.17 -2.71 -4.76
CA LEU A 259 -0.16 -3.72 -5.78
C LEU A 259 -1.64 -3.71 -6.19
N LYS A 260 -2.55 -3.24 -5.34
CA LYS A 260 -3.96 -3.13 -5.68
C LYS A 260 -4.19 -2.05 -6.75
N LYS A 261 -5.27 -2.21 -7.53
CA LYS A 261 -5.68 -1.24 -8.56
C LYS A 261 -5.84 0.16 -7.96
N LYS A 262 -5.22 1.14 -8.63
CA LYS A 262 -5.34 2.56 -8.27
C LYS A 262 -6.81 3.04 -8.35
N GLN A 263 -7.08 4.09 -7.60
CA GLN A 263 -8.36 4.80 -7.62
C GLN A 263 -8.58 5.49 -8.97
N SER A 264 -9.82 5.90 -9.25
CA SER A 264 -10.15 6.67 -10.46
C SER A 264 -9.39 8.01 -10.55
N SER A 265 -8.98 8.57 -9.42
CA SER A 265 -8.12 9.77 -9.35
C SER A 265 -6.66 9.52 -9.77
N GLY A 266 -6.25 8.26 -9.97
CA GLY A 266 -4.86 7.86 -10.18
C GLY A 266 -4.06 7.67 -8.90
N TYR A 267 -4.64 7.97 -7.72
CA TYR A 267 -4.01 7.73 -6.43
C TYR A 267 -4.02 6.24 -6.05
N TYR A 268 -3.15 5.85 -5.12
CA TYR A 268 -3.05 4.48 -4.66
C TYR A 268 -4.34 4.00 -3.98
N HIS A 269 -4.60 2.69 -4.03
CA HIS A 269 -5.68 2.10 -3.22
C HIS A 269 -5.36 2.33 -1.74
N CYS A 270 -6.32 2.89 -1.01
CA CYS A 270 -6.18 3.21 0.41
C CYS A 270 -7.02 2.25 1.23
N GLU A 271 -6.40 1.59 2.21
CA GLU A 271 -7.12 0.74 3.18
C GLU A 271 -7.73 1.59 4.30
N SER A 272 -7.01 2.64 4.73
CA SER A 272 -7.44 3.59 5.75
C SER A 272 -6.66 4.91 5.64
N SER A 273 -7.17 5.95 6.30
CA SER A 273 -6.55 7.28 6.36
C SER A 273 -6.79 7.91 7.73
N ILE A 274 -5.81 8.66 8.22
CA ILE A 274 -5.95 9.58 9.36
C ILE A 274 -5.78 11.03 8.91
N VAL A 275 -6.44 11.94 9.61
CA VAL A 275 -6.31 13.39 9.42
C VAL A 275 -5.62 13.99 10.63
N ILE A 276 -4.65 14.86 10.38
CA ILE A 276 -3.80 15.55 11.37
C ILE A 276 -4.16 17.04 11.38
N GLY A 277 -4.13 17.68 12.56
CA GLY A 277 -4.36 19.11 12.72
C GLY A 277 -5.84 19.52 12.72
N LYS A 278 -6.78 18.55 12.73
CA LYS A 278 -8.16 18.83 13.11
C LYS A 278 -8.29 18.73 14.62
N LYS A 279 -8.50 19.88 15.29
CA LYS A 279 -9.37 19.84 16.48
C LYS A 279 -10.73 19.30 16.01
N PRO A 280 -11.38 18.37 16.70
CA PRO A 280 -12.76 18.04 16.38
C PRO A 280 -13.58 19.33 16.53
N ILE A 281 -14.01 19.91 15.41
CA ILE A 281 -14.75 21.18 15.38
C ILE A 281 -16.21 20.99 15.82
N GLY A 282 -16.60 19.78 16.23
CA GLY A 282 -17.88 19.56 16.87
C GLY A 282 -18.06 18.16 17.46
N ILE A 283 -19.08 18.05 18.31
CA ILE A 283 -19.56 16.81 18.94
C ILE A 283 -19.73 15.69 17.91
N ARG A 284 -20.16 16.02 16.68
CA ARG A 284 -20.39 15.06 15.61
C ARG A 284 -19.12 14.36 15.12
N ASP A 285 -18.00 15.06 15.04
CA ASP A 285 -16.73 14.47 14.62
C ASP A 285 -16.16 13.55 15.72
N LEU A 286 -16.31 13.95 16.99
CA LEU A 286 -15.98 13.10 18.15
C LEU A 286 -16.82 11.83 18.16
N ILE A 287 -18.12 11.94 17.90
CA ILE A 287 -19.04 10.78 17.80
C ILE A 287 -18.63 9.88 16.65
N ASN A 288 -18.31 10.41 15.47
CA ASN A 288 -17.91 9.61 14.33
C ASN A 288 -16.59 8.87 14.60
N GLU A 289 -15.62 9.52 15.24
CA GLU A 289 -14.34 8.90 15.61
C GLU A 289 -14.53 7.83 16.70
N ALA A 290 -15.36 8.09 17.71
CA ALA A 290 -15.74 7.12 18.74
C ALA A 290 -16.47 5.91 18.13
N LEU A 291 -17.46 6.15 17.27
CA LEU A 291 -18.23 5.13 16.58
C LEU A 291 -17.34 4.29 15.67
N HIS A 292 -16.38 4.92 14.97
CA HIS A 292 -15.42 4.20 14.15
C HIS A 292 -14.54 3.27 14.99
N ARG A 293 -14.01 3.75 16.13
CA ARG A 293 -13.24 2.93 17.08
C ARG A 293 -14.06 1.76 17.62
N GLU A 294 -15.30 1.99 18.05
CA GLU A 294 -16.18 0.91 18.53
C GLU A 294 -16.49 -0.10 17.42
N THR A 295 -16.76 0.38 16.20
CA THR A 295 -17.03 -0.48 15.05
C THR A 295 -15.84 -1.38 14.72
N MET A 296 -14.62 -0.84 14.77
CA MET A 296 -13.40 -1.62 14.55
C MET A 296 -13.18 -2.65 15.67
N GLY A 297 -13.38 -2.26 16.94
CA GLY A 297 -13.33 -3.20 18.07
C GLY A 297 -14.36 -4.32 17.93
N LEU A 298 -15.57 -4.01 17.47
CA LEU A 298 -16.63 -5.00 17.25
C LEU A 298 -16.29 -5.93 16.08
N LYS A 299 -15.79 -5.38 14.96
CA LYS A 299 -15.32 -6.18 13.81
C LYS A 299 -14.22 -7.16 14.21
N SER A 300 -13.26 -6.72 15.01
CA SER A 300 -12.19 -7.58 15.54
C SER A 300 -12.75 -8.71 16.40
N LYS A 301 -13.70 -8.43 17.31
CA LYS A 301 -14.38 -9.47 18.11
C LYS A 301 -15.17 -10.46 17.25
N VAL A 302 -15.93 -9.97 16.27
CA VAL A 302 -16.70 -10.82 15.35
C VAL A 302 -15.77 -11.76 14.59
N LYS A 303 -14.60 -11.28 14.19
CA LYS A 303 -13.58 -12.10 13.55
C LYS A 303 -13.01 -13.17 14.47
N GLN A 304 -12.66 -12.82 15.70
CA GLN A 304 -12.21 -13.81 16.70
C GLN A 304 -13.27 -14.89 16.95
N ILE A 305 -14.55 -14.51 16.99
CA ILE A 305 -15.67 -15.47 17.09
C ILE A 305 -15.71 -16.38 15.86
N LYS A 306 -15.59 -15.84 14.65
CA LYS A 306 -15.56 -16.64 13.41
C LYS A 306 -14.40 -17.64 13.42
N GLU A 307 -13.21 -17.22 13.83
CA GLU A 307 -12.04 -18.10 13.96
C GLU A 307 -12.26 -19.19 15.01
N LEU A 308 -12.84 -18.86 16.16
CA LEU A 308 -13.19 -19.83 17.19
C LEU A 308 -14.20 -20.87 16.69
N LEU A 309 -15.21 -20.45 15.93
CA LEU A 309 -16.21 -21.33 15.30
C LEU A 309 -15.63 -22.20 14.18
N LEU A 310 -14.52 -21.80 13.57
CA LEU A 310 -13.80 -22.57 12.56
C LEU A 310 -12.88 -23.64 13.16
N LYS A 311 -12.56 -23.59 14.46
CA LYS A 311 -11.70 -24.59 15.11
C LYS A 311 -12.36 -25.98 15.09
N PRO A 312 -11.65 -27.04 14.67
CA PRO A 312 -12.21 -28.40 14.61
C PRO A 312 -12.81 -28.90 15.93
N GLU A 313 -12.17 -28.58 17.05
CA GLU A 313 -12.65 -28.94 18.40
C GLU A 313 -13.97 -28.24 18.74
N THR A 314 -14.10 -26.95 18.41
CA THR A 314 -15.33 -26.19 18.58
C THR A 314 -16.44 -26.75 17.70
N GLN A 315 -16.14 -27.04 16.43
CA GLN A 315 -17.10 -27.64 15.50
C GLN A 315 -17.53 -29.05 15.95
N ALA A 316 -16.62 -29.86 16.46
CA ALA A 316 -16.92 -31.19 16.99
C ALA A 316 -17.83 -31.11 18.23
N LYS A 317 -17.57 -30.17 19.15
CA LYS A 317 -18.44 -29.90 20.29
C LYS A 317 -19.84 -29.44 19.86
N ILE A 318 -19.92 -28.48 18.94
CA ILE A 318 -21.19 -28.01 18.38
C ILE A 318 -21.95 -29.16 17.73
N ARG A 319 -21.29 -30.02 16.94
CA ARG A 319 -21.92 -31.20 16.32
C ARG A 319 -22.42 -32.20 17.35
N ARG A 320 -21.63 -32.51 18.38
CA ARG A 320 -22.03 -33.40 19.48
C ARG A 320 -23.30 -32.89 20.18
N GLU A 321 -23.35 -31.62 20.55
CA GLU A 321 -24.52 -31.06 21.22
C GLU A 321 -25.76 -31.01 20.32
N LEU A 322 -25.60 -30.66 19.04
CA LEU A 322 -26.73 -30.56 18.11
C LEU A 322 -27.28 -31.92 17.63
N PHE A 323 -26.42 -32.92 17.46
CA PHE A 323 -26.78 -34.20 16.83
C PHE A 323 -26.70 -35.41 17.75
N GLU A 324 -25.80 -35.45 18.74
CA GLU A 324 -25.64 -36.60 19.64
C GLU A 324 -26.49 -36.44 20.93
N GLY A 325 -26.76 -35.20 21.37
CA GLY A 325 -27.61 -34.93 22.54
C GLY A 325 -29.11 -35.20 22.35
N ARG A 326 -29.62 -35.26 21.10
CA ARG A 326 -31.04 -35.56 20.82
C ARG A 326 -31.38 -37.05 20.80
N LEU A 327 -30.40 -37.94 20.65
CA LEU A 327 -30.65 -39.38 20.54
C LEU A 327 -31.01 -40.04 21.88
N ILE A 328 -30.79 -39.36 23.01
CA ILE A 328 -31.05 -39.93 24.34
C ILE A 328 -32.51 -39.74 24.79
N ASN A 329 -33.26 -38.79 24.20
CA ASN A 329 -34.64 -38.49 24.63
C ASN A 329 -35.75 -39.20 23.84
N ASN A 330 -35.43 -39.97 22.80
CA ASN A 330 -36.44 -40.63 21.94
C ASN A 330 -36.48 -42.16 22.07
N SER A 331 -35.83 -42.76 23.07
CA SER A 331 -35.77 -44.23 23.25
C SER A 331 -36.59 -44.78 24.43
N ASN A 332 -37.45 -43.99 25.07
CA ASN A 332 -38.35 -44.47 26.13
C ASN A 332 -39.83 -44.26 25.77
N SER A 333 -40.31 -44.92 24.72
CA SER A 333 -41.75 -45.23 24.57
C SER A 333 -41.99 -46.33 23.53
N ALA A 334 -41.43 -47.53 23.76
CA ALA A 334 -41.88 -48.70 23.04
C ALA A 334 -41.66 -49.95 23.89
N ASN A 335 -42.76 -50.67 24.11
CA ASN A 335 -42.88 -52.07 24.52
C ASN A 335 -42.89 -52.35 26.03
N ASP A 336 -44.09 -52.43 26.59
CA ASP A 336 -44.52 -53.69 27.26
C ASP A 336 -46.05 -53.69 27.46
N VAL A 337 -46.75 -54.46 26.63
CA VAL A 337 -48.06 -55.03 26.99
C VAL A 337 -48.06 -56.46 26.49
N ASP A 338 -47.70 -57.37 27.39
CA ASP A 338 -47.78 -58.81 27.19
C ASP A 338 -49.22 -59.30 27.45
N PHE A 339 -49.66 -60.23 26.62
CA PHE A 339 -51.02 -60.77 26.55
C PHE A 339 -50.99 -62.22 27.06
N SER A 340 -51.50 -62.51 28.27
CA SER A 340 -52.09 -63.84 28.56
C SER A 340 -52.90 -63.88 29.88
N THR A 341 -54.22 -64.19 29.76
CA THR A 341 -55.05 -65.19 30.49
C THR A 341 -55.17 -65.15 32.05
N THR A 342 -56.31 -65.33 32.76
CA THR A 342 -57.69 -65.84 32.50
C THR A 342 -58.62 -65.53 33.71
N LEU A 343 -59.95 -65.68 33.53
CA LEU A 343 -61.00 -66.13 34.48
C LEU A 343 -61.56 -65.17 35.56
N THR A 344 -62.76 -64.64 35.33
CA THR A 344 -64.03 -65.13 35.94
C THR A 344 -65.25 -64.60 35.20
#